data_AF-A0A4R5F7P6-F1
#
_entry.id   AF-A0A4R5F7P6-F1
#
_cell.length_a   1.000
_cell.length_b   1.000
_cell.length_c   1.000
_cell.angle_alpha   90.00
_cell.angle_beta   90.00
_cell.angle_gamma   90.00
#
_symmetry.space_group_name_H-M   'P 1'
#
loop_
_entity.id
_entity.type
_entity.pdbx_description
1 polymer ?
#
loop_
_entity_poly.entity_id
_entity_poly.type
_entity_poly.pdbx_seq_one_letter_code
_entity_poly.pdbx_strand_id
1 'polypeptide(L)'
;MLTKIQIGILYQKYLDIIKLETIELGCAPTEVRHLIGRLGEFFCALETNGTLAKETNQHGFDVISENGRRVSVKTTAQTSGFVAINKKTLNKVDDLMILQYINNELQIIYFDKIENATNNCRTWNDNFELDISRAKKMTQNKE
;
A
#
# COMPACT_ATOMS: atom_id res chain seq x y z
N MET A 1 -2.49 20.93 3.56
CA MET A 1 -2.31 19.46 3.70
C MET A 1 -3.56 18.86 4.36
N LEU A 2 -3.89 17.57 4.20
CA LEU A 2 -5.01 16.99 4.97
C LEU A 2 -4.52 16.70 6.38
N THR A 3 -5.34 16.99 7.39
CA THR A 3 -5.05 16.66 8.79
C THR A 3 -5.28 15.17 9.05
N LYS A 4 -4.69 14.63 10.11
CA LYS A 4 -4.91 13.23 10.55
C LYS A 4 -6.40 12.92 10.73
N ILE A 5 -7.16 13.85 11.32
CA ILE A 5 -8.62 13.71 11.49
C ILE A 5 -9.32 13.61 10.13
N GLN A 6 -8.98 14.48 9.18
CA GLN A 6 -9.56 14.43 7.83
C GLN A 6 -9.21 13.13 7.10
N ILE A 7 -7.99 12.62 7.26
CA ILE A 7 -7.58 11.32 6.68
C ILE A 7 -8.40 10.19 7.32
N GLY A 8 -8.61 10.20 8.63
CA GLY A 8 -9.45 9.20 9.31
C GLY A 8 -10.90 9.20 8.82
N ILE A 9 -11.48 10.38 8.59
CA ILE A 9 -12.83 10.49 8.01
C ILE A 9 -12.86 9.94 6.59
N LEU A 10 -11.86 10.25 5.76
CA LEU A 10 -11.77 9.74 4.38
C LEU A 10 -11.55 8.23 4.35
N TYR A 11 -10.73 7.70 5.26
CA TYR A 11 -10.53 6.27 5.45
C TYR A 11 -11.86 5.57 5.69
N GLN A 12 -12.65 6.04 6.65
CA GLN A 12 -13.94 5.42 6.95
C GLN A 12 -14.90 5.49 5.77
N LYS A 13 -15.01 6.65 5.10
CA LYS A 13 -15.86 6.80 3.91
C LYS A 13 -15.48 5.85 2.79
N TYR A 14 -14.19 5.68 2.52
CA TYR A 14 -13.71 4.75 1.51
C TYR A 14 -13.98 3.30 1.91
N LEU A 15 -13.79 2.96 3.19
CA LEU A 15 -14.10 1.64 3.70
C LEU A 15 -15.59 1.31 3.54
N ASP A 16 -16.48 2.26 3.83
CA ASP A 16 -17.92 2.09 3.67
C ASP A 16 -18.30 1.86 2.19
N ILE A 17 -17.70 2.62 1.27
CA ILE A 17 -17.92 2.43 -0.18
C ILE A 17 -17.40 1.05 -0.62
N ILE A 18 -16.21 0.65 -0.18
CA ILE A 18 -15.66 -0.67 -0.54
C ILE A 18 -16.57 -1.77 0.00
N LYS A 19 -17.06 -1.66 1.24
CA LYS A 19 -18.00 -2.63 1.82
C LYS A 19 -19.31 -2.68 1.06
N LEU A 20 -19.85 -1.54 0.64
CA LEU A 20 -21.03 -1.50 -0.23
C LEU A 20 -20.80 -2.31 -1.50
N GLU A 21 -19.70 -2.06 -2.21
CA GLU A 21 -19.36 -2.78 -3.43
C GLU A 21 -19.12 -4.28 -3.20
N THR A 22 -18.35 -4.65 -2.17
CA THR A 22 -17.90 -6.05 -2.00
C THR A 22 -18.88 -6.92 -1.22
N ILE A 23 -19.64 -6.35 -0.29
CA ILE A 23 -20.57 -7.09 0.57
C ILE A 23 -21.98 -7.01 0.01
N GLU A 24 -22.48 -5.80 -0.22
CA GLU A 24 -23.89 -5.59 -0.61
C GLU A 24 -24.11 -5.85 -2.11
N LEU A 25 -23.18 -5.40 -2.95
CA LEU A 25 -23.26 -5.57 -4.41
C LEU A 25 -22.51 -6.82 -4.91
N GLY A 26 -21.75 -7.49 -4.03
CA GLY A 26 -21.09 -8.75 -4.32
C GLY A 26 -19.91 -8.66 -5.30
N CYS A 27 -19.35 -7.47 -5.53
CA CYS A 27 -18.18 -7.31 -6.39
C CYS A 27 -16.94 -7.95 -5.76
N ALA A 28 -16.15 -8.65 -6.58
CA ALA A 28 -14.87 -9.17 -6.09
C ALA A 28 -13.95 -8.00 -5.68
N PRO A 29 -13.22 -8.10 -4.55
CA PRO A 29 -12.33 -7.02 -4.12
C PRO A 29 -11.24 -6.62 -5.14
N THR A 30 -10.91 -7.52 -6.09
CA THR A 30 -10.01 -7.24 -7.20
C THR A 30 -10.56 -6.23 -8.21
N GLU A 31 -11.88 -6.09 -8.31
CA GLU A 31 -12.56 -5.14 -9.21
C GLU A 31 -12.56 -3.71 -8.65
N VAL A 32 -12.47 -3.56 -7.33
CA VAL A 32 -12.39 -2.25 -6.64
C VAL A 32 -10.95 -1.85 -6.32
N ARG A 33 -9.98 -2.31 -7.12
CA ARG A 33 -8.53 -2.09 -6.92
C ARG A 33 -8.14 -0.64 -6.66
N HIS A 34 -8.79 0.31 -7.33
CA HIS A 34 -8.52 1.73 -7.16
C HIS A 34 -8.95 2.25 -5.79
N LEU A 35 -10.08 1.76 -5.28
CA LEU A 35 -10.61 2.15 -3.97
C LEU A 35 -9.75 1.58 -2.85
N ILE A 36 -9.40 0.30 -2.90
CA ILE A 36 -8.50 -0.30 -1.91
C ILE A 36 -7.09 0.30 -1.98
N GLY A 37 -6.63 0.71 -3.16
CA GLY A 37 -5.38 1.46 -3.32
C GLY A 37 -5.40 2.76 -2.52
N ARG A 38 -6.44 3.58 -2.72
CA ARG A 38 -6.63 4.83 -1.97
C ARG A 38 -6.82 4.61 -0.48
N LEU A 39 -7.58 3.58 -0.08
CA LEU A 39 -7.75 3.19 1.32
C LEU A 39 -6.39 2.86 1.97
N GLY A 40 -5.51 2.19 1.23
CA GLY A 40 -4.16 1.87 1.69
C GLY A 40 -3.28 3.10 1.90
N GLU A 41 -3.37 4.11 1.03
CA GLU A 41 -2.66 5.38 1.23
C GLU A 41 -3.10 6.08 2.52
N PHE A 42 -4.42 6.11 2.78
CA PHE A 42 -4.95 6.66 4.03
C PHE A 42 -4.47 5.86 5.24
N PHE A 43 -4.51 4.53 5.15
CA PHE A 43 -3.99 3.66 6.21
C PHE A 43 -2.52 3.97 6.50
N CYS A 44 -1.68 4.02 5.47
CA CYS A 44 -0.26 4.32 5.60
C CYS A 44 0.00 5.68 6.25
N ALA A 45 -0.75 6.72 5.85
CA ALA A 45 -0.63 8.03 6.46
C ALA A 45 -1.07 8.02 7.94
N LEU A 46 -2.10 7.27 8.31
CA LEU A 46 -2.52 7.14 9.72
C LEU A 46 -1.49 6.37 10.55
N GLU A 47 -0.98 5.26 10.02
CA GLU A 47 -0.01 4.37 10.68
C GLU A 47 1.32 5.05 10.93
N THR A 48 1.78 5.88 9.98
CA THR A 48 3.09 6.55 10.04
C THR A 48 3.03 7.97 10.59
N ASN A 49 1.87 8.39 11.12
CA ASN A 49 1.57 9.79 11.45
C ASN A 49 1.93 10.76 10.30
N GLY A 50 1.84 10.26 9.07
CA GLY A 50 2.28 10.92 7.87
C GLY A 50 1.19 11.73 7.20
N THR A 51 1.53 12.18 6.00
CA THR A 51 0.67 13.01 5.15
C THR A 51 0.70 12.46 3.73
N LEU A 52 -0.43 12.53 3.03
CA LEU A 52 -0.49 12.13 1.63
C LEU A 52 0.40 13.03 0.77
N ALA A 53 1.15 12.43 -0.14
CA ALA A 53 1.88 13.15 -1.17
C ALA A 53 0.86 13.79 -2.12
N LYS A 54 0.84 15.13 -2.18
CA LYS A 54 -0.27 15.90 -2.78
C LYS A 54 -0.01 16.42 -4.18
N GLU A 55 1.19 16.32 -4.72
CA GLU A 55 1.43 16.86 -6.06
C GLU A 55 0.81 15.95 -7.12
N THR A 56 0.03 16.55 -8.02
CA THR A 56 -0.70 15.88 -9.11
C THR A 56 0.20 15.15 -10.11
N ASN A 57 1.53 15.24 -9.97
CA ASN A 57 2.54 14.49 -10.70
C ASN A 57 3.65 13.95 -9.77
N GLN A 58 3.36 13.72 -8.49
CA GLN A 58 4.31 13.12 -7.55
C GLN A 58 4.59 11.67 -7.98
N HIS A 59 5.70 11.48 -8.69
CA HIS A 59 6.09 10.15 -9.13
C HIS A 59 6.85 9.43 -8.02
N GLY A 60 6.32 8.30 -7.57
CA GLY A 60 7.08 7.24 -6.92
C GLY A 60 6.65 6.87 -5.51
N PHE A 61 6.15 7.82 -4.72
CA PHE A 61 5.70 7.58 -3.35
C PHE A 61 4.34 8.25 -3.10
N ASP A 62 3.62 7.73 -2.12
CA ASP A 62 2.21 8.05 -1.87
C ASP A 62 2.03 8.78 -0.53
N VAL A 63 2.93 8.54 0.43
CA VAL A 63 2.91 9.13 1.78
C VAL A 63 4.28 9.65 2.17
N ILE A 64 4.30 10.76 2.91
CA ILE A 64 5.47 11.24 3.67
C ILE A 64 5.18 10.98 5.15
N SER A 65 5.94 10.10 5.80
CA SER A 65 5.78 9.78 7.22
C SER A 65 6.19 10.95 8.13
N GLU A 66 5.89 10.85 9.42
CA GLU A 66 6.25 11.86 10.43
C GLU A 66 7.77 12.16 10.48
N ASN A 67 8.61 11.16 10.24
CA ASN A 67 10.07 11.31 10.15
C ASN A 67 10.57 11.73 8.75
N GLY A 68 9.68 12.14 7.85
CA GLY A 68 10.02 12.67 6.53
C GLY A 68 10.38 11.61 5.48
N ARG A 69 10.20 10.32 5.78
CA ARG A 69 10.49 9.23 4.83
C ARG A 69 9.38 9.11 3.79
N ARG A 70 9.78 8.86 2.55
CA ARG A 70 8.88 8.70 1.39
C ARG A 70 8.45 7.24 1.29
N VAL A 71 7.17 6.98 1.50
CA VAL A 71 6.60 5.63 1.52
C VAL A 71 5.82 5.39 0.23
N SER A 72 6.20 4.35 -0.53
CA SER A 72 5.33 3.82 -1.58
C SER A 72 4.36 2.80 -0.98
N VAL A 73 3.09 2.93 -1.33
CA VAL A 73 2.02 2.09 -0.82
C VAL A 73 1.52 1.19 -1.95
N LYS A 74 1.43 -0.11 -1.66
CA LYS A 74 0.83 -1.10 -2.57
C LYS A 74 -0.25 -1.86 -1.85
N THR A 75 -1.49 -1.70 -2.28
CA THR A 75 -2.60 -2.51 -1.78
C THR A 75 -2.93 -3.61 -2.77
N THR A 76 -3.16 -4.83 -2.28
CA THR A 76 -3.65 -5.95 -3.08
C THR A 76 -4.79 -6.67 -2.37
N ALA A 77 -5.77 -7.13 -3.14
CA ALA A 77 -6.77 -8.09 -2.66
C ALA A 77 -6.40 -9.54 -2.97
N GLN A 78 -5.31 -9.76 -3.73
CA GLN A 78 -4.89 -11.11 -4.10
C GLN A 78 -4.28 -11.82 -2.90
N THR A 79 -4.59 -13.11 -2.74
CA THR A 79 -4.03 -13.96 -1.68
C THR A 79 -2.69 -14.60 -2.09
N SER A 80 -2.44 -14.70 -3.40
CA SER A 80 -1.24 -15.24 -4.02
C SER A 80 -0.78 -14.38 -5.21
N GLY A 81 0.40 -14.66 -5.74
CA GLY A 81 1.02 -13.85 -6.80
C GLY A 81 2.04 -12.87 -6.25
N PHE A 82 2.21 -11.74 -6.93
CA PHE A 82 3.27 -10.78 -6.65
C PHE A 82 2.77 -9.33 -6.66
N VAL A 83 3.53 -8.46 -6.01
CA VAL A 83 3.37 -7.01 -6.07
C VAL A 83 4.48 -6.44 -6.93
N ALA A 84 4.11 -5.69 -7.96
CA ALA A 84 5.07 -5.03 -8.84
C ALA A 84 5.60 -3.72 -8.20
N ILE A 85 6.92 -3.56 -8.24
CA ILE A 85 7.65 -2.38 -7.81
C ILE A 85 8.34 -1.78 -9.04
N ASN A 86 8.03 -0.52 -9.33
CA ASN A 86 8.52 0.16 -10.52
C ASN A 86 9.98 0.60 -10.35
N LYS A 87 10.89 0.08 -11.19
CA LYS A 87 12.32 0.42 -11.15
C LYS A 87 12.58 1.91 -11.36
N LYS A 88 11.77 2.57 -12.19
CA LYS A 88 11.95 3.98 -12.57
C LYS A 88 11.73 4.94 -11.41
N THR A 89 11.08 4.50 -10.34
CA THR A 89 10.75 5.33 -9.19
C THR A 89 11.48 4.94 -7.91
N LEU A 90 12.36 3.92 -7.95
CA LEU A 90 13.06 3.44 -6.75
C LEU A 90 13.87 4.50 -6.03
N ASN A 91 14.58 5.34 -6.78
CA ASN A 91 15.39 6.43 -6.22
C ASN A 91 14.55 7.55 -5.57
N LYS A 92 13.23 7.49 -5.68
CA LYS A 92 12.28 8.46 -5.10
C LYS A 92 11.60 7.92 -3.83
N VAL A 93 11.88 6.69 -3.42
CA VAL A 93 11.18 5.99 -2.35
C VAL A 93 12.18 5.52 -1.30
N ASP A 94 11.85 5.71 -0.04
CA ASP A 94 12.66 5.24 1.08
C ASP A 94 12.10 3.92 1.64
N ASP A 95 10.78 3.82 1.79
CA ASP A 95 10.08 2.64 2.33
C ASP A 95 8.99 2.13 1.39
N LEU A 96 8.71 0.84 1.49
CA LEU A 96 7.58 0.18 0.85
C LEU A 96 6.64 -0.38 1.92
N MET A 97 5.37 0.02 1.87
CA MET A 97 4.29 -0.59 2.64
C MET A 97 3.39 -1.39 1.70
N ILE A 98 3.24 -2.68 1.96
CA ILE A 98 2.30 -3.55 1.25
C ILE A 98 1.17 -3.93 2.18
N LEU A 99 -0.04 -3.62 1.75
CA LEU A 99 -1.28 -3.91 2.45
C LEU A 99 -2.05 -4.98 1.68
N GLN A 100 -2.61 -5.94 2.42
CA GLN A 100 -3.56 -6.91 1.88
C GLN A 100 -4.96 -6.56 2.36
N TYR A 101 -5.90 -6.38 1.43
CA TYR A 101 -7.31 -6.28 1.74
C TYR A 101 -7.93 -7.68 1.74
N ILE A 102 -8.31 -8.17 2.92
CA ILE A 102 -8.89 -9.49 3.11
C ILE A 102 -9.89 -9.43 4.27
N ASN A 103 -10.97 -10.21 4.17
CA ASN A 103 -12.03 -10.24 5.21
C ASN A 103 -12.56 -8.84 5.58
N ASN A 104 -12.65 -7.95 4.60
CA ASN A 104 -13.12 -6.58 4.74
C ASN A 104 -12.25 -5.66 5.60
N GLU A 105 -10.96 -6.00 5.76
CA GLU A 105 -9.98 -5.24 6.52
C GLU A 105 -8.66 -5.12 5.75
N LEU A 106 -7.88 -4.09 6.07
CA LEU A 106 -6.49 -3.96 5.61
C LEU A 106 -5.54 -4.55 6.64
N GLN A 107 -4.61 -5.36 6.16
CA GLN A 107 -3.54 -5.94 6.96
C GLN A 107 -2.19 -5.55 6.37
N ILE A 108 -1.27 -5.09 7.21
CA ILE A 108 0.13 -4.90 6.80
C ILE A 108 0.74 -6.28 6.58
N ILE A 109 1.17 -6.56 5.36
CA ILE A 109 1.92 -7.78 5.04
C ILE A 109 3.41 -7.51 4.85
N TYR A 110 3.79 -6.25 4.65
CA TYR A 110 5.16 -5.80 4.59
C TYR A 110 5.26 -4.30 4.89
N PHE A 111 6.22 -3.91 5.72
CA PHE A 111 6.62 -2.52 5.88
C PHE A 111 8.11 -2.42 6.25
N ASP A 112 8.92 -1.90 5.33
CA ASP A 112 10.36 -1.72 5.50
C ASP A 112 10.96 -0.86 4.37
N LYS A 113 12.27 -0.60 4.45
CA LYS A 113 13.07 -0.02 3.38
C LYS A 113 12.85 -0.76 2.05
N ILE A 114 12.67 0.02 0.99
CA ILE A 114 12.41 -0.54 -0.35
C ILE A 114 13.56 -1.43 -0.86
N GLU A 115 14.79 -1.15 -0.44
CA GLU A 115 15.98 -1.94 -0.77
C GLU A 115 15.84 -3.41 -0.31
N ASN A 116 15.28 -3.62 0.89
CA ASN A 116 15.07 -4.95 1.45
C ASN A 116 14.06 -5.73 0.59
N ALA A 117 13.01 -5.06 0.11
CA ALA A 117 12.06 -5.65 -0.82
C ALA A 117 12.75 -6.01 -2.13
N THR A 118 13.44 -5.06 -2.78
CA THR A 118 14.06 -5.28 -4.10
C THR A 118 15.15 -6.35 -4.10
N ASN A 119 15.90 -6.51 -3.00
CA ASN A 119 16.88 -7.59 -2.81
C ASN A 119 16.23 -8.99 -2.71
N ASN A 120 14.92 -9.04 -2.49
CA ASN A 120 14.13 -10.26 -2.33
C ASN A 120 13.11 -10.45 -3.46
N CYS A 121 13.20 -9.67 -4.54
CA CYS A 121 12.30 -9.77 -5.70
C CYS A 121 12.93 -10.55 -6.85
N ARG A 122 12.09 -11.04 -7.76
CA ARG A 122 12.53 -11.35 -9.13
C ARG A 122 12.45 -10.10 -10.00
N THR A 123 13.22 -10.05 -11.08
CA THR A 123 13.09 -9.00 -12.12
C THR A 123 12.25 -9.52 -13.27
N TRP A 124 11.27 -8.73 -13.73
CA TRP A 124 10.46 -9.03 -14.90
C TRP A 124 10.03 -7.73 -15.61
N ASN A 125 10.20 -7.64 -16.93
CA ASN A 125 9.79 -6.50 -17.77
C ASN A 125 9.99 -5.11 -17.10
N ASP A 126 11.24 -4.81 -16.75
CA ASP A 126 11.66 -3.54 -16.11
C ASP A 126 11.06 -3.25 -14.74
N ASN A 127 10.41 -4.21 -14.09
CA ASN A 127 9.91 -4.12 -12.73
C ASN A 127 10.58 -5.15 -11.83
N PHE A 128 10.49 -4.89 -10.52
CA PHE A 128 10.72 -5.91 -9.51
C PHE A 128 9.37 -6.51 -9.12
N GLU A 129 9.31 -7.83 -8.98
CA GLU A 129 8.11 -8.54 -8.55
C GLU A 129 8.40 -9.21 -7.21
N LEU A 130 7.74 -8.74 -6.15
CA LEU A 130 7.83 -9.33 -4.82
C LEU A 130 6.66 -10.29 -4.61
N ASP A 131 6.94 -11.58 -4.45
CA ASP A 131 5.91 -12.56 -4.10
C ASP A 131 5.24 -12.20 -2.77
N ILE A 132 3.91 -12.26 -2.73
CA ILE A 132 3.11 -11.93 -1.54
C ILE A 132 3.47 -12.84 -0.36
N SER A 133 3.71 -14.13 -0.62
CA SER A 133 4.14 -15.10 0.41
C SER A 133 5.51 -14.77 0.99
N ARG A 134 6.42 -14.24 0.18
CA ARG A 134 7.76 -13.82 0.61
C ARG A 134 7.68 -12.53 1.42
N ALA A 135 6.89 -11.55 0.98
CA ALA A 135 6.62 -10.32 1.71
C ALA A 135 6.14 -10.61 3.15
N LYS A 136 5.15 -11.50 3.30
CA LYS A 136 4.65 -11.93 4.62
C LYS A 136 5.73 -12.54 5.51
N LYS A 137 6.55 -13.46 4.98
CA LYS A 137 7.64 -14.11 5.74
C LYS A 137 8.70 -13.13 6.21
N MET A 138 9.04 -12.13 5.38
CA MET A 138 10.03 -11.12 5.74
C MET A 138 9.60 -10.25 6.92
N THR A 139 8.28 -10.06 7.10
CA THR A 139 7.73 -9.31 8.25
C THR A 139 7.76 -10.15 9.53
N GLN A 140 7.39 -11.43 9.44
CA GLN A 140 7.37 -12.36 10.59
C GLN A 140 8.75 -12.64 11.19
N ASN A 141 9.82 -12.60 10.38
CA ASN A 141 11.18 -12.85 10.85
C ASN A 141 11.85 -11.66 11.56
N LYS A 142 11.12 -10.57 11.81
CA LYS A 142 11.63 -9.36 12.50
C LYS A 142 11.20 -9.26 13.96
N GLU A 143 10.26 -10.09 14.39
CA GLU A 143 9.84 -10.25 15.79
C GLU A 143 10.72 -11.28 16.49
#